data_AF-A0A8H6ZFN5-F1
#
_entry.id   AF-A0A8H6ZFN5-F1
#
_cell.length_a   1.000
_cell.length_b   1.000
_cell.length_c   1.000
_cell.angle_alpha   90.00
_cell.angle_beta   90.00
_cell.angle_gamma   90.00
#
_symmetry.space_group_name_H-M   'P 1'
#
loop_
_entity.id
_entity.type
_entity.pdbx_description
1 polymer ?
#
loop_
_entity_poly.entity_id
_entity_poly.type
_entity_poly.pdbx_seq_one_letter_code
_entity_poly.pdbx_strand_id
1 'polypeptide(L)'
;MPKRRERTEVDDIVEKIYANMSACHLKNKNWKRAQETADKCLAKNENNYKAMYRKAKALSEQGYFERAVKLLEDLKSKSEADAALADAELTRLRAIDKERGRANDKKLKGFLNKAEKKATAADEQTEEAIEQIRSATIEEVNDDGTPIASTSSA
;
A
#
# COMPACT_ATOMS: atom_id res chain seq x y z
N MET A 1 30.12 -11.07 23.05
CA MET A 1 29.20 -9.91 22.95
C MET A 1 30.00 -8.66 23.22
N PRO A 2 29.99 -7.64 22.35
CA PRO A 2 30.74 -6.41 22.62
C PRO A 2 30.19 -5.73 23.89
N LYS A 3 31.08 -5.34 24.80
CA LYS A 3 30.75 -4.62 26.04
C LYS A 3 30.06 -3.31 25.66
N ARG A 4 28.84 -3.08 26.15
CA ARG A 4 28.12 -1.81 25.93
C ARG A 4 28.96 -0.71 26.60
N ARG A 5 29.44 0.26 25.81
CA ARG A 5 30.25 1.38 26.32
C ARG A 5 29.42 2.13 27.36
N GLU A 6 30.04 2.48 28.48
CA GLU A 6 29.40 3.31 29.50
C GLU A 6 28.99 4.66 28.90
N ARG A 7 27.82 5.16 29.31
CA ARG A 7 27.31 6.45 28.84
C ARG A 7 28.15 7.56 29.44
N THR A 8 28.64 8.44 28.58
CA THR A 8 29.36 9.64 28.99
C THR A 8 28.39 10.81 29.15
N GLU A 9 28.77 11.85 29.89
CA GLU A 9 28.01 13.11 29.96
C GLU A 9 27.75 13.70 28.56
N VAL A 10 28.71 13.53 27.64
CA VAL A 10 28.56 13.93 26.23
C VAL A 10 27.43 13.15 25.57
N ASP A 11 27.33 11.84 25.80
CA ASP A 11 26.25 11.02 25.25
C ASP A 11 24.87 11.47 25.77
N ASP A 12 24.79 11.91 27.04
CA ASP A 12 23.55 12.42 27.65
C ASP A 12 23.12 13.77 27.06
N ILE A 13 24.09 14.67 26.83
CA ILE A 13 23.83 15.96 26.18
C ILE A 13 23.40 15.74 24.73
N VAL A 14 24.13 14.88 24.00
CA VAL A 14 23.86 14.57 22.59
C VAL A 14 22.48 13.91 22.43
N GLU A 15 22.09 13.02 23.35
CA GLU A 15 20.74 12.45 23.39
C GLU A 15 19.66 13.54 23.45
N LYS A 16 19.80 14.49 24.39
CA LYS A 16 18.83 15.58 24.57
C LYS A 16 18.75 16.48 23.35
N ILE A 17 19.88 16.78 22.71
CA ILE A 17 19.94 17.56 21.48
C ILE A 17 19.19 16.84 20.36
N TYR A 18 19.48 15.56 20.10
CA TYR A 18 18.78 14.81 19.06
C TYR A 18 17.29 14.64 19.35
N ALA A 19 16.92 14.45 20.62
CA ALA A 19 15.52 14.41 21.04
C ALA A 19 14.80 15.74 20.71
N ASN A 20 15.42 16.89 20.96
CA ASN A 20 14.87 18.19 20.61
C ASN A 20 14.80 18.39 19.09
N MET A 21 15.86 18.05 18.35
CA MET A 21 15.89 18.15 16.89
C MET A 21 14.76 17.33 16.24
N SER A 22 14.52 16.11 16.70
CA SER A 22 13.43 15.28 16.18
C SER A 22 12.05 15.93 16.40
N ALA A 23 11.86 16.63 17.53
CA ALA A 23 10.63 17.37 17.79
C ALA A 23 10.45 18.56 16.85
N CYS A 24 11.53 19.31 16.59
CA CYS A 24 11.51 20.42 15.64
C CYS A 24 11.21 19.96 14.21
N HIS A 25 11.84 18.87 13.77
CA HIS A 25 11.59 18.30 12.45
C HIS A 25 10.15 17.76 12.30
N LEU A 26 9.57 17.18 13.35
CA LEU A 26 8.15 16.79 13.33
C LEU A 26 7.23 18.00 13.16
N LYS A 27 7.47 19.11 13.87
CA LYS A 27 6.67 20.34 13.72
C LYS A 27 6.78 20.92 12.31
N ASN A 28 7.96 20.83 11.71
CA ASN A 28 8.23 21.29 10.35
C ASN A 28 7.80 20.28 9.26
N LYS A 29 7.14 19.18 9.63
CA LYS A 29 6.74 18.09 8.71
C LYS A 29 7.92 17.50 7.90
N ASN A 30 9.14 17.62 8.41
CA ASN A 30 10.32 17.03 7.80
C ASN A 30 10.51 15.61 8.35
N TRP A 31 9.70 14.69 7.86
CA TRP A 31 9.58 13.34 8.41
C TRP A 31 10.87 12.54 8.33
N LYS A 32 11.59 12.64 7.22
CA LYS A 32 12.87 11.94 7.03
C LYS A 32 13.91 12.37 8.06
N ARG A 33 14.10 13.69 8.24
CA ARG A 33 15.02 14.22 9.25
C ARG A 33 14.55 13.92 10.68
N ALA A 34 13.23 13.93 10.93
CA ALA A 34 12.68 13.57 12.23
C ALA A 34 13.00 12.12 12.60
N GLN A 35 12.88 11.20 11.64
CA GLN A 35 13.26 9.80 11.82
C GLN A 35 14.76 9.66 12.07
N GLU A 36 15.61 10.25 11.22
CA GLU A 36 17.08 10.16 11.35
C GLU A 36 17.59 10.70 12.69
N THR A 37 17.05 11.82 13.15
CA THR A 37 17.43 12.41 14.44
C THR A 37 16.90 11.60 15.61
N ALA A 38 15.70 11.04 15.52
CA ALA A 38 15.19 10.11 16.53
C ALA A 38 16.03 8.82 16.59
N ASP A 39 16.48 8.27 15.46
CA ASP A 39 17.38 7.11 15.41
C ASP A 39 18.72 7.40 16.09
N LYS A 40 19.30 8.59 15.85
CA LYS A 40 20.53 9.02 16.54
C LYS A 40 20.33 9.17 18.05
N CYS A 41 19.16 9.63 18.49
CA CYS A 41 18.81 9.70 19.90
C CYS A 41 18.72 8.30 20.53
N LEU A 42 18.01 7.38 19.88
CA LEU A 42 17.83 6.01 20.36
C LEU A 42 19.13 5.19 20.36
N ALA A 43 20.07 5.50 19.46
CA ALA A 43 21.40 4.89 19.46
C ALA A 43 22.23 5.30 20.71
N LYS A 44 21.90 6.42 21.35
CA LYS A 44 22.52 6.86 22.61
C LYS A 44 21.73 6.37 23.83
N ASN A 45 20.40 6.43 23.74
CA ASN A 45 19.49 5.97 24.78
C ASN A 45 18.28 5.26 24.17
N GLU A 46 18.31 3.93 24.20
CA GLU A 46 17.21 3.08 23.72
C GLU A 46 15.91 3.30 24.53
N ASN A 47 16.03 3.78 25.77
CA ASN A 47 14.91 4.06 26.67
C ASN A 47 14.38 5.50 26.55
N ASN A 48 14.76 6.25 25.52
CA ASN A 48 14.13 7.54 25.24
C ASN A 48 12.78 7.34 24.53
N TYR A 49 11.75 7.09 25.33
CA TYR A 49 10.39 6.84 24.88
C TYR A 49 9.78 8.00 24.07
N LYS A 50 10.17 9.25 24.39
CA LYS A 50 9.76 10.41 23.61
C LYS A 50 10.36 10.38 22.20
N ALA A 51 11.63 10.03 22.05
CA ALA A 51 12.26 9.87 20.73
C ALA A 51 11.66 8.69 19.97
N MET A 52 11.35 7.58 20.65
CA MET A 52 10.67 6.42 20.09
C MET A 52 9.29 6.79 19.50
N TYR A 53 8.46 7.50 20.27
CA TYR A 53 7.18 8.01 19.80
C TYR A 53 7.33 8.91 18.57
N ARG A 54 8.31 9.83 18.61
CA ARG A 54 8.58 10.75 17.48
C ARG A 54 9.02 10.03 16.22
N LYS A 55 9.83 8.97 16.35
CA LYS A 55 10.21 8.09 15.24
C LYS A 55 8.99 7.39 14.66
N ALA A 56 8.13 6.82 15.50
CA ALA A 56 6.91 6.15 15.03
C ALA A 56 6.00 7.11 14.26
N LYS A 57 5.81 8.32 14.78
CA LYS A 57 5.04 9.38 14.10
C LYS A 57 5.66 9.81 12.77
N ALA A 58 6.99 9.92 12.70
CA ALA A 58 7.66 10.23 11.45
C ALA A 58 7.55 9.09 10.41
N LEU A 59 7.55 7.83 10.85
CA LEU A 59 7.38 6.66 9.99
C LEU A 59 5.95 6.56 9.45
N SER A 60 4.94 6.84 10.27
CA SER A 60 3.54 6.80 9.82
C SER A 60 3.25 7.83 8.73
N GLU A 61 3.75 9.06 8.89
CA GLU A 61 3.58 10.13 7.89
C GLU A 61 4.35 9.86 6.58
N GLN A 62 5.42 9.07 6.63
CA GLN A 62 6.13 8.58 5.43
C GLN A 62 5.43 7.39 4.75
N GLY A 63 4.41 6.82 5.38
CA GLY A 63 3.67 5.67 4.88
C GLY A 63 4.20 4.30 5.32
N TYR A 64 5.17 4.25 6.24
CA TYR A 64 5.71 3.01 6.80
C TYR A 64 4.87 2.55 8.02
N PHE A 65 3.59 2.22 7.80
CA PHE A 65 2.62 1.92 8.87
C PHE A 65 3.01 0.76 9.76
N GLU A 66 3.39 -0.38 9.17
CA GLU A 66 3.77 -1.58 9.94
C GLU A 66 4.93 -1.29 10.91
N ARG A 67 5.94 -0.54 10.44
CA ARG A 67 7.08 -0.14 11.26
C ARG A 67 6.66 0.82 12.37
N ALA A 68 5.76 1.75 12.07
CA ALA A 68 5.22 2.68 13.06
C ALA A 68 4.40 1.96 14.14
N VAL A 69 3.52 1.04 13.76
CA VAL A 69 2.70 0.24 14.69
C VAL A 69 3.57 -0.57 15.63
N LYS A 70 4.56 -1.30 15.10
CA LYS A 70 5.48 -2.10 15.92
C LYS A 70 6.22 -1.25 16.96
N LEU A 71 6.64 -0.05 16.58
CA LEU A 71 7.29 0.90 17.49
C LEU A 71 6.36 1.44 18.58
N LEU A 72 5.08 1.69 18.26
CA LEU A 72 4.09 2.16 19.23
C LEU A 72 3.68 1.05 20.20
N GLU A 73 3.60 -0.20 19.73
CA GLU A 73 3.36 -1.37 20.60
C GLU A 73 4.55 -1.62 21.55
N ASP A 74 5.78 -1.49 21.05
CA ASP A 74 6.99 -1.55 21.88
C ASP A 74 7.08 -0.40 22.89
N LEU A 75 6.66 0.80 22.49
CA LEU A 75 6.57 1.95 23.40
C LEU A 75 5.56 1.69 24.54
N LYS A 76 4.40 1.13 24.20
CA LYS A 76 3.34 0.81 25.16
C LYS A 76 3.78 -0.25 26.17
N SER A 77 4.54 -1.25 25.73
CA SER A 77 5.04 -2.30 26.64
C SER A 77 6.14 -1.81 27.58
N LYS A 78 6.87 -0.74 27.20
CA LYS A 78 8.01 -0.21 27.95
C LYS A 78 7.70 1.02 28.82
N SER A 79 6.64 1.78 28.51
CA SER A 79 6.29 3.01 29.21
C SER A 79 4.78 3.14 29.37
N GLU A 80 4.28 2.95 30.59
CA GLU A 80 2.87 3.20 30.93
C GLU A 80 2.51 4.69 30.80
N ALA A 81 3.45 5.58 31.10
CA ALA A 81 3.23 7.03 31.01
C ALA A 81 3.01 7.50 29.56
N ASP A 82 3.66 6.85 28.59
CA ASP A 82 3.52 7.16 27.16
C ASP A 82 2.48 6.26 26.46
N ALA A 83 1.90 5.28 27.16
CA ALA A 83 0.95 4.31 26.60
C ALA A 83 -0.31 4.99 26.03
N ALA A 84 -0.87 5.98 26.73
CA ALA A 84 -2.05 6.71 26.27
C ALA A 84 -1.77 7.46 24.95
N LEU A 85 -0.58 8.04 24.82
CA LEU A 85 -0.15 8.72 23.61
C LEU A 85 0.07 7.73 22.44
N ALA A 86 0.63 6.56 22.75
CA ALA A 86 0.82 5.48 21.78
C ALA A 86 -0.54 4.93 21.28
N ASP A 87 -1.50 4.71 22.19
CA ASP A 87 -2.84 4.20 21.86
C ASP A 87 -3.64 5.17 20.99
N ALA A 88 -3.53 6.48 21.26
CA ALA A 88 -4.15 7.51 20.43
C ALA A 88 -3.61 7.47 18.99
N GLU A 89 -2.29 7.34 18.83
CA GLU A 89 -1.68 7.26 17.50
C GLU A 89 -2.02 5.92 16.81
N LEU A 90 -1.99 4.79 17.51
CA LEU A 90 -2.41 3.50 16.96
C LEU A 90 -3.86 3.53 16.45
N THR A 91 -4.76 4.18 17.21
CA THR A 91 -6.15 4.36 16.80
C THR A 91 -6.25 5.17 15.51
N ARG A 92 -5.47 6.25 15.39
CA ARG A 92 -5.38 7.05 14.16
C ARG A 92 -4.88 6.22 12.98
N LEU A 93 -3.81 5.43 13.17
CA LEU A 93 -3.22 4.61 12.11
C LEU A 93 -4.17 3.52 11.63
N ARG A 94 -4.91 2.87 12.54
CA ARG A 94 -5.94 1.87 12.18
C ARG A 94 -7.06 2.48 11.34
N ALA A 95 -7.47 3.71 11.64
CA ALA A 95 -8.47 4.40 10.83
C ALA A 95 -7.96 4.67 9.41
N ILE A 96 -6.73 5.18 9.28
CA ILE A 96 -6.09 5.45 7.97
C ILE A 96 -5.92 4.15 7.18
N ASP A 97 -5.48 3.07 7.81
CA ASP A 97 -5.28 1.78 7.17
C ASP A 97 -6.60 1.18 6.67
N LYS A 98 -7.66 1.26 7.49
CA LYS A 98 -9.01 0.84 7.08
C LYS A 98 -9.54 1.61 5.88
N GLU A 99 -9.29 2.92 5.81
CA GLU A 99 -9.66 3.74 4.66
C GLU A 99 -8.88 3.37 3.39
N ARG A 100 -7.58 3.11 3.53
CA ARG A 100 -6.72 2.65 2.44
C ARG A 100 -7.16 1.27 1.93
N GLY A 101 -7.45 0.34 2.83
CA GLY A 101 -8.02 -0.97 2.48
C GLY A 101 -9.30 -0.83 1.66
N ARG A 102 -10.27 -0.05 2.15
CA ARG A 102 -11.51 0.22 1.41
C ARG A 102 -11.27 0.87 0.04
N ALA A 103 -10.33 1.80 -0.06
CA ALA A 103 -9.99 2.44 -1.34
C ALA A 103 -9.36 1.44 -2.32
N ASN A 104 -8.51 0.54 -1.83
CA ASN A 104 -7.89 -0.51 -2.63
C ASN A 104 -8.93 -1.55 -3.07
N ASP A 105 -9.82 -1.99 -2.18
CA ASP A 105 -10.91 -2.92 -2.51
C ASP A 105 -11.84 -2.36 -3.59
N LYS A 106 -12.18 -1.07 -3.50
CA LYS A 106 -12.97 -0.38 -4.53
C LYS A 106 -12.25 -0.35 -5.88
N LYS A 107 -10.94 -0.07 -5.90
CA LYS A 107 -10.14 -0.08 -7.13
C LYS A 107 -10.06 -1.48 -7.73
N LEU A 108 -9.87 -2.50 -6.90
CA LEU A 108 -9.81 -3.89 -7.34
C LEU A 108 -11.15 -4.34 -7.93
N LYS A 109 -12.27 -4.04 -7.26
CA LYS A 109 -13.61 -4.31 -7.76
C LYS A 109 -13.90 -3.58 -9.09
N GLY A 110 -13.49 -2.32 -9.20
CA GLY A 110 -13.63 -1.56 -10.46
C GLY A 110 -12.81 -2.16 -11.60
N PHE A 111 -11.59 -2.63 -11.32
CA PHE A 111 -10.74 -3.31 -12.28
C PHE A 111 -11.35 -4.66 -12.72
N LEU A 112 -11.86 -5.46 -11.77
CA LEU A 112 -12.48 -6.76 -12.06
C LEU A 112 -13.74 -6.61 -12.91
N ASN A 113 -14.65 -5.69 -12.54
CA ASN A 113 -15.86 -5.43 -13.33
C ASN A 113 -15.55 -4.94 -14.76
N LYS A 114 -14.45 -4.20 -14.95
CA LYS A 114 -14.01 -3.76 -16.28
C LYS A 114 -13.47 -4.94 -17.10
N ALA A 115 -12.77 -5.88 -16.46
CA ALA A 115 -12.30 -7.10 -17.12
C ALA A 115 -13.47 -7.99 -17.54
N GLU A 116 -14.45 -8.19 -16.65
CA GLU A 116 -15.67 -8.96 -16.94
C GLU A 116 -16.45 -8.36 -18.12
N LYS A 117 -16.73 -7.05 -18.11
CA LYS A 117 -17.40 -6.39 -19.24
C LYS A 117 -16.64 -6.49 -20.56
N LYS A 118 -15.31 -6.49 -20.51
CA LYS A 118 -14.49 -6.65 -21.71
C LYS A 118 -14.52 -8.09 -22.22
N ALA A 119 -14.58 -9.08 -21.32
CA ALA A 119 -14.73 -10.48 -21.68
C ALA A 119 -16.10 -10.75 -22.31
N THR A 120 -17.19 -10.29 -21.68
CA THR A 120 -18.55 -10.48 -22.23
C THR A 120 -18.71 -9.83 -23.60
N ALA A 121 -18.19 -8.61 -23.80
CA ALA A 121 -18.23 -7.95 -25.10
C ALA A 121 -17.39 -8.66 -26.17
N ALA A 122 -16.31 -9.34 -25.78
CA ALA A 122 -15.51 -10.14 -26.70
C ALA A 122 -16.22 -11.46 -27.05
N ASP A 123 -16.89 -12.10 -26.09
CA ASP A 123 -17.67 -13.32 -26.32
C ASP A 123 -18.86 -13.03 -27.25
N GLU A 124 -19.61 -11.94 -27.00
CA GLU A 124 -20.72 -11.49 -27.87
C GLU A 124 -20.24 -11.22 -29.30
N GLN A 125 -19.11 -10.51 -29.48
CA GLN A 125 -18.53 -10.27 -30.80
C GLN A 125 -18.08 -11.56 -31.50
N THR A 126 -17.65 -12.56 -30.74
CA THR A 126 -17.22 -13.85 -31.28
C THR A 126 -18.43 -14.68 -31.73
N GLU A 127 -19.51 -14.68 -30.94
CA GLU A 127 -20.76 -15.34 -31.31
C GLU A 127 -21.40 -14.68 -32.55
N GLU A 128 -21.46 -13.35 -32.62
CA GLU A 128 -21.96 -12.62 -33.78
C GLU A 128 -21.15 -12.93 -35.05
N ALA A 129 -19.82 -13.00 -34.96
CA ALA A 129 -18.97 -13.37 -36.08
C ALA A 129 -19.19 -14.82 -36.56
N ILE A 130 -19.41 -15.76 -35.63
CA ILE A 130 -19.72 -17.16 -35.96
C ILE A 130 -21.09 -17.27 -36.64
N GLU A 131 -22.09 -16.51 -36.19
CA GLU A 131 -23.43 -16.50 -36.78
C GLU A 131 -23.44 -15.87 -38.19
N GLN A 132 -22.66 -14.82 -38.41
CA GLN A 132 -22.46 -14.24 -39.75
C GLN A 132 -21.81 -15.24 -40.71
N ILE A 133 -20.82 -16.01 -40.25
CA ILE A 133 -20.19 -17.07 -41.06
C ILE A 133 -21.19 -18.19 -41.40
N ARG A 134 -22.09 -18.56 -40.46
CA ARG A 134 -23.12 -19.59 -40.70
C ARG A 134 -24.25 -19.14 -41.62
N SER A 135 -24.59 -17.85 -41.59
CA SER A 135 -25.66 -17.26 -42.41
C SER A 135 -25.19 -16.82 -43.80
N ALA A 136 -23.88 -16.66 -44.00
CA ALA A 136 -23.29 -16.51 -45.32
C ALA A 136 -23.42 -17.83 -46.10
N THR A 137 -24.50 -17.94 -46.88
CA THR A 137 -24.68 -19.03 -47.85
C THR A 137 -23.50 -19.04 -48.82
N ILE A 138 -22.74 -20.13 -48.82
CA ILE A 138 -21.72 -20.37 -49.84
C ILE A 138 -22.47 -20.70 -51.13
N GLU A 139 -22.57 -19.75 -52.05
CA GLU A 139 -22.92 -20.07 -53.44
C GLU A 139 -21.72 -20.77 -54.06
N GLU A 140 -21.82 -22.10 -54.19
CA GLU A 140 -20.90 -22.84 -55.03
C GLU A 140 -21.12 -22.37 -56.47
N VAL A 141 -20.07 -21.83 -57.08
CA VAL A 141 -19.99 -21.45 -58.50
C VAL A 141 -19.00 -22.37 -59.19
N ASN A 142 -19.30 -22.76 -60.43
CA ASN A 142 -18.34 -23.52 -61.25
C ASN A 142 -17.10 -22.66 -61.58
N ASP A 143 -16.01 -23.27 -62.03
CA ASP A 143 -14.72 -22.62 -62.38
C ASP A 143 -14.87 -21.52 -63.46
N ASP A 144 -15.98 -21.54 -64.19
CA ASP A 144 -16.42 -20.61 -65.23
C ASP A 144 -17.39 -19.51 -64.73
N GLY A 145 -17.66 -19.44 -63.43
CA GLY A 145 -18.44 -18.36 -62.78
C GLY A 145 -19.95 -18.48 -62.93
N THR A 146 -20.47 -19.63 -63.37
CA THR A 146 -21.91 -19.89 -63.47
C THR A 146 -22.45 -20.55 -62.18
N PRO A 147 -23.64 -20.14 -61.68
CA PRO A 147 -24.23 -20.70 -60.46
C PRO A 147 -24.71 -22.14 -60.69
N ILE A 148 -24.40 -23.03 -59.74
CA ILE A 148 -24.72 -24.46 -59.83
C ILE A 148 -26.22 -24.64 -59.53
N ALA A 149 -27.01 -24.98 -60.55
CA ALA A 149 -28.44 -25.20 -60.39
C ALA A 149 -28.71 -26.43 -59.49
N SER A 150 -29.35 -26.20 -58.35
CA SER A 150 -29.78 -27.25 -57.43
C SER A 150 -30.77 -28.19 -58.13
N THR A 151 -30.36 -29.41 -58.44
CA THR A 151 -31.28 -30.47 -58.86
C THR A 151 -31.90 -31.11 -57.62
N SER A 152 -33.09 -30.66 -57.26
CA SER A 152 -34.01 -31.44 -56.43
C SER A 152 -34.37 -32.72 -57.20
N SER A 153 -34.06 -33.89 -56.65
CA SER A 153 -34.57 -35.18 -57.12
C SER A 153 -35.44 -35.78 -56.02
N ALA A 154 -36.60 -36.26 -56.47
CA ALA A 154 -37.79 -36.70 -55.73
C ALA A 154 -37.59 -37.93 -54.85
#